data_AF-A0A821XQV0-F1
#
_entry.id   AF-A0A821XQV0-F1
#
_cell.length_a   1.000
_cell.length_b   1.000
_cell.length_c   1.000
_cell.angle_alpha   90.00
_cell.angle_beta   90.00
_cell.angle_gamma   90.00
#
_symmetry.space_group_name_H-M   'P 1'
#
loop_
_entity.id
_entity.type
_entity.pdbx_description
1 polymer ?
#
loop_
_entity_poly.entity_id
_entity_poly.type
_entity_poly.pdbx_seq_one_letter_code
_entity_poly.pdbx_strand_id
1 'polypeptide(L)'
;MLREKTSQCVVISGLSGSGKTESCKYIVQHILSRSLSVETSLNMKINQVNPLMEAFGNAKTYINNNSSRFGKYLEIHFSPIGNVLGAHLKEYLLEKSRV
;
A
#
# COMPACT_ATOMS: atom_id res chain seq x y z
N MET A 1 -15.67 -7.85 -4.39
CA MET A 1 -14.74 -8.55 -5.30
C MET A 1 -15.24 -9.94 -5.71
N LEU A 2 -15.31 -10.95 -4.83
CA LEU A 2 -15.74 -12.30 -5.23
C LEU A 2 -17.22 -12.41 -5.62
N ARG A 3 -18.11 -11.73 -4.85
CA ARG A 3 -19.54 -11.70 -5.14
C ARG A 3 -19.86 -10.88 -6.40
N GLU A 4 -19.45 -9.61 -6.39
CA GLU A 4 -19.77 -8.66 -7.45
C GLU A 4 -18.90 -8.81 -8.73
N LYS A 5 -17.81 -9.59 -8.67
CA LYS A 5 -16.84 -9.76 -9.77
C LYS A 5 -16.28 -8.45 -10.35
N THR A 6 -16.20 -7.41 -9.52
CA THR A 6 -15.66 -6.09 -9.85
C THR A 6 -14.46 -5.71 -8.98
N SER A 7 -13.55 -4.92 -9.54
CA SER A 7 -12.42 -4.31 -8.83
C SER A 7 -12.90 -3.43 -7.67
N GLN A 8 -12.14 -3.40 -6.59
CA GLN A 8 -12.45 -2.62 -5.38
C GLN A 8 -11.30 -1.65 -5.09
N CYS A 9 -11.62 -0.48 -4.54
CA CYS A 9 -10.64 0.51 -4.15
C CYS A 9 -10.89 0.93 -2.69
N VAL A 10 -9.83 0.89 -1.87
CA VAL A 10 -9.86 1.40 -0.50
C VAL A 10 -8.99 2.65 -0.45
N VAL A 11 -9.62 3.80 -0.18
CA VAL A 11 -8.93 5.08 -0.07
C VAL A 11 -8.63 5.37 1.40
N ILE A 12 -7.35 5.53 1.73
CA ILE A 12 -6.89 5.85 3.10
C ILE A 12 -6.36 7.27 3.10
N SER A 13 -7.13 8.19 3.68
CA SER A 13 -6.78 9.61 3.81
C SER A 13 -6.53 9.98 5.27
N GLY A 14 -5.93 11.16 5.48
CA GLY A 14 -5.62 11.67 6.82
C GLY A 14 -4.33 12.47 6.88
N LEU A 15 -4.15 13.20 7.98
CA LEU A 15 -2.96 14.01 8.24
C LEU A 15 -1.69 13.16 8.34
N SER A 16 -0.52 13.80 8.17
CA SER A 16 0.75 13.12 8.36
C SER A 16 0.85 12.57 9.79
N GLY A 17 1.17 11.28 9.93
CA GLY A 17 1.27 10.62 11.24
C GLY A 17 -0.04 9.98 11.74
N SER A 18 -1.15 10.10 11.03
CA SER A 18 -2.45 9.52 11.44
C SER A 18 -2.55 7.98 11.28
N GLY A 19 -1.44 7.28 11.03
CA GLY A 19 -1.41 5.82 10.90
C GLY A 19 -1.80 5.25 9.52
N LYS A 20 -1.92 6.07 8.47
CA LYS A 20 -2.35 5.61 7.11
C LYS A 20 -1.58 4.39 6.60
N THR A 21 -0.25 4.41 6.71
CA THR A 21 0.62 3.33 6.25
C THR A 21 0.37 2.03 7.01
N GLU A 22 0.24 2.11 8.34
CA GLU A 22 -0.07 0.95 9.18
C GLU A 22 -1.47 0.40 8.90
N SER A 23 -2.48 1.27 8.73
CA SER A 23 -3.82 0.84 8.33
C SER A 23 -3.82 0.08 7.00
N CYS A 24 -3.07 0.59 6.00
CA CYS A 24 -2.91 -0.11 4.72
C CYS A 24 -2.30 -1.49 4.90
N LYS A 25 -1.23 -1.61 5.70
CA LYS A 25 -0.55 -2.86 6.02
C LYS A 25 -1.50 -3.89 6.63
N TYR A 26 -2.31 -3.50 7.62
CA TYR A 26 -3.27 -4.42 8.25
C TYR A 26 -4.38 -4.86 7.29
N ILE A 27 -4.86 -3.96 6.43
CA ILE A 27 -5.86 -4.31 5.39
C ILE A 27 -5.29 -5.34 4.43
N VAL A 28 -4.07 -5.13 3.93
CA VAL A 28 -3.39 -6.10 3.06
C VAL A 28 -3.24 -7.45 3.77
N GLN A 29 -2.74 -7.46 5.01
CA GLN A 29 -2.61 -8.68 5.80
C GLN A 29 -3.93 -9.44 5.96
N HIS A 30 -5.01 -8.71 6.25
CA HIS A 30 -6.34 -9.30 6.39
C HIS A 30 -6.85 -9.89 5.07
N ILE A 31 -6.67 -9.19 3.95
CA ILE A 31 -7.09 -9.70 2.64
C ILE A 31 -6.28 -10.94 2.25
N LEU A 32 -4.96 -10.93 2.48
CA LEU A 32 -4.10 -12.07 2.17
C LEU A 32 -4.42 -13.29 3.03
N SER A 33 -4.67 -13.12 4.33
CA SER A 33 -5.03 -14.23 5.24
C SER A 33 -6.37 -14.88 4.90
N ARG A 34 -7.26 -14.15 4.22
CA ARG A 34 -8.55 -14.65 3.72
C ARG A 34 -8.52 -15.11 2.26
N SER A 35 -7.42 -14.85 1.55
CA SER A 35 -7.26 -15.35 0.19
C SER A 35 -7.03 -16.86 0.21
N LEU A 36 -7.45 -17.55 -0.84
CA LEU A 36 -7.21 -19.00 -0.99
C LEU A 36 -5.75 -19.32 -1.36
N SER A 37 -4.88 -18.31 -1.44
CA SER A 37 -3.49 -18.46 -1.88
C SER A 37 -2.55 -18.85 -0.74
N VAL A 38 -1.53 -19.66 -1.07
CA VAL A 38 -0.42 -20.03 -0.17
C VAL A 38 0.69 -18.95 -0.19
N GLU A 39 0.49 -17.86 -0.92
CA GLU A 39 1.50 -16.84 -1.22
C GLU A 39 1.71 -15.89 -0.01
N THR A 40 2.36 -16.42 1.02
CA THR A 40 2.77 -15.69 2.23
C THR A 40 3.84 -14.62 1.96
N SER A 41 4.47 -14.66 0.79
CA SER A 41 5.59 -13.78 0.43
C SER A 41 5.18 -12.35 0.08
N LEU A 42 3.94 -12.11 -0.38
CA LEU A 42 3.51 -10.79 -0.84
C LEU A 42 3.61 -9.72 0.25
N ASN A 43 3.14 -10.04 1.47
CA ASN A 43 3.25 -9.12 2.62
C ASN A 43 4.71 -8.83 2.96
N MET A 44 5.60 -9.83 2.88
CA MET A 44 7.03 -9.63 3.10
C MET A 44 7.63 -8.69 2.04
N LYS A 45 7.30 -8.90 0.76
CA LYS A 45 7.77 -8.04 -0.34
C LYS A 45 7.30 -6.59 -0.17
N ILE A 46 6.04 -6.38 0.18
CA ILE A 46 5.50 -5.03 0.46
C ILE A 46 6.26 -4.36 1.62
N ASN A 47 6.50 -5.11 2.70
CA ASN A 47 7.27 -4.60 3.84
C ASN A 47 8.73 -4.28 3.47
N GLN A 48 9.35 -5.02 2.55
CA GLN A 48 10.71 -4.76 2.06
C GLN A 48 10.81 -3.54 1.15
N VAL A 49 9.78 -3.27 0.34
CA VAL A 49 9.74 -2.10 -0.56
C VAL A 49 9.48 -0.80 0.21
N ASN A 50 8.74 -0.85 1.33
CA ASN A 50 8.40 0.34 2.10
C ASN A 50 9.61 1.20 2.52
N PRO A 51 10.68 0.66 3.14
CA PRO A 51 11.87 1.45 3.48
C PRO A 51 12.50 2.19 2.29
N LEU A 52 12.54 1.55 1.12
CA LEU A 52 13.03 2.17 -0.11
C LEU A 52 12.16 3.37 -0.50
N MET A 53 10.85 3.19 -0.50
CA MET A 53 9.87 4.23 -0.81
C MET A 53 9.92 5.40 0.17
N GLU A 54 10.16 5.12 1.45
CA GLU A 54 10.33 6.15 2.46
C GLU A 54 11.64 6.93 2.25
N ALA A 55 12.74 6.25 1.93
CA ALA A 55 14.02 6.91 1.67
C ALA A 55 13.96 7.92 0.51
N PHE A 56 13.19 7.63 -0.53
CA PHE A 56 13.08 8.52 -1.71
C PHE A 56 11.94 9.54 -1.62
N GLY A 57 10.87 9.26 -0.89
CA GLY A 57 9.65 10.06 -0.95
C GLY A 57 9.16 10.61 0.39
N ASN A 58 9.74 10.20 1.52
CA ASN A 58 9.42 10.79 2.82
C ASN A 58 10.41 11.91 3.17
N ALA A 59 9.94 12.86 3.97
CA ALA A 59 10.77 13.92 4.49
C ALA A 59 10.32 14.35 5.90
N LYS A 60 11.28 14.91 6.64
CA LYS A 60 10.96 15.68 7.85
C LYS A 60 10.26 16.98 7.47
N THR A 61 9.17 17.25 8.17
CA THR A 61 8.41 18.50 8.15
C THR A 61 8.39 19.09 9.56
N TYR A 62 7.80 20.28 9.72
CA TYR A 62 7.63 20.88 11.05
C TYR A 62 6.80 20.01 12.01
N ILE A 63 5.85 19.22 11.49
CA ILE A 63 4.86 18.47 12.29
C ILE A 63 5.16 16.96 12.36
N ASN A 64 5.92 16.43 11.40
CA ASN A 64 6.20 14.99 11.31
C ASN A 64 7.60 14.72 10.72
N ASN A 65 8.38 13.90 11.41
CA ASN A 65 9.75 13.53 11.04
C ASN A 65 9.84 12.57 9.84
N ASN A 66 8.77 11.88 9.48
CA ASN A 66 8.73 10.89 8.39
C ASN A 66 7.43 11.05 7.57
N SER A 67 7.20 12.25 7.02
CA SER A 67 6.01 12.58 6.24
C SER A 67 6.17 12.15 4.79
N SER A 68 5.30 11.26 4.28
CA SER A 68 5.26 10.94 2.84
C SER A 68 4.83 12.16 2.02
N ARG A 69 5.63 12.49 1.01
CA ARG A 69 5.45 13.63 0.09
C ARG A 69 5.06 13.16 -1.32
N PHE A 70 4.29 12.08 -1.37
CA PHE A 70 3.77 11.42 -2.56
C PHE A 70 2.59 10.52 -2.15
N GLY A 71 1.72 10.21 -3.11
CA GLY A 71 0.68 9.19 -3.00
C GLY A 71 1.22 7.81 -3.36
N LYS A 72 0.78 6.79 -2.62
CA LYS A 72 1.06 5.38 -2.89
C LYS A 72 -0.24 4.68 -3.29
N TYR A 73 -0.22 3.94 -4.39
CA TYR A 73 -1.34 3.12 -4.84
C TYR A 73 -0.88 1.69 -5.04
N LEU A 74 -1.34 0.79 -4.16
CA LEU A 74 -1.06 -0.63 -4.22
C LEU A 74 -2.24 -1.37 -4.85
N GLU A 75 -2.02 -1.95 -6.01
CA GLU A 75 -2.94 -2.85 -6.69
C GLU A 75 -2.60 -4.29 -6.28
N ILE A 76 -3.60 -5.05 -5.85
CA ILE A 76 -3.47 -6.50 -5.62
C ILE A 76 -4.38 -7.20 -6.62
N HIS A 77 -3.79 -8.07 -7.43
CA HIS A 77 -4.49 -8.80 -8.48
C HIS A 77 -4.89 -10.16 -7.97
N PHE A 78 -6.14 -10.53 -8.24
CA PHE A 78 -6.69 -11.81 -7.86
C PHE A 78 -7.23 -12.55 -9.08
N SER A 79 -7.13 -13.88 -9.04
CA SER A 79 -7.84 -14.76 -9.95
C SER A 79 -9.36 -14.70 -9.69
N PRO A 80 -10.19 -15.14 -10.65
CA PRO A 80 -11.65 -15.19 -10.48
C PRO A 80 -12.12 -16.01 -9.26
N ILE A 81 -11.29 -16.95 -8.80
CA ILE A 81 -11.56 -17.80 -7.63
C ILE A 81 -10.99 -17.23 -6.32
N GLY A 82 -10.28 -16.10 -6.34
CA GLY A 82 -9.80 -15.41 -5.14
C GLY A 82 -8.36 -15.68 -4.72
N ASN A 83 -7.58 -16.41 -5.53
CA ASN A 83 -6.12 -16.53 -5.33
C ASN A 83 -5.43 -15.23 -5.72
N VAL A 84 -4.46 -14.79 -4.92
CA VAL A 84 -3.56 -13.69 -5.25
C VAL A 84 -2.66 -14.09 -6.41
N LEU A 85 -2.61 -13.27 -7.46
CA LEU A 85 -1.75 -13.46 -8.63
C LEU A 85 -0.48 -12.60 -8.55
N GLY A 86 -0.56 -11.47 -7.83
CA GLY A 86 0.55 -10.54 -7.66
C GLY A 86 0.07 -9.17 -7.20
N ALA A 87 1.00 -8.23 -7.12
CA ALA A 87 0.71 -6.84 -6.78
C ALA A 87 1.54 -5.88 -7.61
N HIS A 88 1.04 -4.67 -7.77
CA HIS A 88 1.68 -3.58 -8.48
C HIS A 88 1.59 -2.31 -7.64
N LEU A 89 2.72 -1.62 -7.46
CA LEU A 89 2.80 -0.37 -6.70
C LEU A 89 3.01 0.78 -7.68
N LYS A 90 2.20 1.83 -7.56
CA LYS A 90 2.32 3.07 -8.32
C LYS A 90 2.47 4.26 -7.38
N GLU A 91 3.33 5.19 -7.75
CA GLU A 91 3.50 6.48 -7.08
C GLU A 91 2.80 7.59 -7.83
N TYR A 92 2.28 8.56 -7.08
CA TYR A 92 1.61 9.73 -7.62
C TYR A 92 2.03 10.99 -6.88
N LEU A 93 1.97 12.15 -7.55
CA LEU A 93 2.08 13.47 -6.91
C LEU A 93 3.33 13.64 -6.03
N LEU A 94 4.48 13.14 -6.49
CA LEU A 94 5.76 13.39 -5.83
C LEU A 94 6.02 14.90 -5.75
N GLU A 95 6.33 15.41 -4.56
CA GLU A 95 6.64 16.83 -4.31
C GLU A 95 8.01 17.22 -4.90
N LYS A 96 8.07 17.36 -6.22
CA LYS A 96 9.31 17.68 -6.95
C LYS A 96 9.97 19.00 -6.52
N SER A 97 9.18 19.97 -6.06
CA SER A 97 9.67 21.28 -5.61
C SER A 97 10.55 21.23 -4.35
N ARG A 98 10.66 20.07 -3.70
CA ARG A 98 11.55 19.85 -2.56
C ARG A 98 13.01 19.65 -2.97
N VAL A 99 13.26 19.18 -4.20
CA VAL A 99 14.59 18.97 -4.79
C VAL A 99 15.06 20.27 -5.41
#